data_AF-A0A1B7LF52-F1
#
_entry.id   AF-A0A1B7LF52-F1
#
_cell.length_a   1.000
_cell.length_b   1.000
_cell.length_c   1.000
_cell.angle_alpha   90.00
_cell.angle_beta   90.00
_cell.angle_gamma   90.00
#
_symmetry.space_group_name_H-M   'P 1'
#
loop_
_entity.id
_entity.type
_entity.pdbx_description
1 polymer ?
#
loop_
_entity_poly.entity_id
_entity_poly.type
_entity_poly.pdbx_seq_one_letter_code
_entity_poly.pdbx_strand_id
1 'polypeptide(L)'
;MSDATKGNNDSAGAAIFHYPPGNNPNYPMQSPYPGYPGVVYKYHPTYEYVSIYALPEAVDLIAKSVGSEREDELFYDYLLSVAPPAQRDVISSIRDDERKHFRLFKELYWELTGRDIPPASEVTFKRPDSYCEGISRALFGELAAVERYRKILFGFEFIPYRNILTEIYTDELKHASKWNYLFSLNACHK
;
A
#
# COMPACT_ATOMS: atom_id res chain seq x y z
N MET A 1 -56.18 -18.80 27.20
CA MET A 1 -55.85 -17.39 27.49
C MET A 1 -54.52 -17.11 26.81
N SER A 2 -54.54 -16.58 25.56
CA SER A 2 -54.53 -15.14 25.19
C SER A 2 -53.20 -14.48 25.56
N ASP A 3 -52.48 -13.71 24.74
CA ASP A 3 -52.56 -13.28 23.33
C ASP A 3 -51.18 -12.64 23.00
N ALA A 4 -50.92 -12.35 21.74
CA ALA A 4 -49.68 -11.91 21.10
C ALA A 4 -49.14 -10.50 21.48
N THR A 5 -47.83 -10.23 21.30
CA THR A 5 -47.26 -9.45 20.16
C THR A 5 -45.79 -8.98 20.37
N LYS A 6 -45.00 -9.20 19.30
CA LYS A 6 -43.89 -8.41 18.69
C LYS A 6 -42.78 -7.74 19.51
N GLY A 7 -41.54 -8.05 19.07
CA GLY A 7 -40.36 -7.17 19.12
C GLY A 7 -39.18 -7.85 18.40
N ASN A 8 -38.77 -7.31 17.25
CA ASN A 8 -37.84 -7.90 16.28
C ASN A 8 -36.44 -7.26 16.40
N ASN A 9 -35.43 -7.93 15.80
CA ASN A 9 -34.10 -7.44 15.39
C ASN A 9 -33.06 -7.25 16.54
N ASP A 10 -31.82 -7.73 16.46
CA ASP A 10 -30.88 -7.82 15.33
C ASP A 10 -29.91 -9.02 15.43
N SER A 11 -29.83 -9.81 14.35
CA SER A 11 -28.81 -10.84 14.14
C SER A 11 -27.69 -10.29 13.25
N ALA A 12 -26.50 -10.03 13.82
CA ALA A 12 -25.29 -9.77 13.05
C ALA A 12 -24.78 -11.09 12.44
N GLY A 13 -25.28 -11.41 11.24
CA GLY A 13 -24.81 -12.53 10.44
C GLY A 13 -23.47 -12.20 9.80
N ALA A 14 -22.43 -12.96 10.16
CA ALA A 14 -21.20 -13.02 9.38
C ALA A 14 -21.54 -13.53 7.97
N ALA A 15 -21.29 -12.70 6.95
CA ALA A 15 -21.47 -13.11 5.56
C ALA A 15 -20.42 -14.16 5.21
N ILE A 16 -20.79 -15.44 5.33
CA ILE A 16 -20.05 -16.55 4.75
C ILE A 16 -20.25 -16.47 3.24
N PHE A 17 -19.26 -15.93 2.53
CA PHE A 17 -19.22 -15.94 1.06
C PHE A 17 -19.22 -17.39 0.57
N HIS A 18 -20.40 -17.92 0.25
CA HIS A 18 -20.55 -19.16 -0.49
C HIS A 18 -20.28 -18.86 -1.96
N TYR A 19 -19.11 -19.23 -2.44
CA TYR A 19 -18.79 -19.16 -3.87
C TYR A 19 -19.40 -20.37 -4.59
N PRO A 20 -20.11 -20.16 -5.71
CA PRO A 20 -20.53 -21.27 -6.55
C PRO A 20 -19.29 -21.85 -7.26
N PRO A 21 -19.22 -23.18 -7.45
CA PRO A 21 -18.15 -23.80 -8.22
C PRO A 21 -18.16 -23.25 -9.66
N GLY A 22 -16.98 -22.85 -10.14
CA GLY A 22 -16.79 -22.43 -11.52
C GLY A 22 -17.28 -23.50 -12.49
N ASN A 23 -18.00 -23.08 -13.53
CA ASN A 23 -18.71 -23.85 -14.57
C ASN A 23 -20.20 -24.14 -14.33
N ASN A 24 -20.97 -23.14 -13.86
CA ASN A 24 -22.42 -23.16 -14.06
C ASN A 24 -22.78 -22.48 -15.41
N PRO A 25 -23.32 -23.21 -16.40
CA PRO A 25 -23.69 -22.65 -17.71
C PRO A 25 -24.81 -21.60 -17.66
N ASN A 26 -25.49 -21.44 -16.52
CA ASN A 26 -26.52 -20.40 -16.33
C ASN A 26 -25.95 -19.03 -15.89
N TYR A 27 -24.65 -18.92 -15.64
CA TYR A 27 -23.98 -17.65 -15.34
C TYR A 27 -22.78 -17.47 -16.28
N PRO A 28 -22.97 -16.92 -17.50
CA PRO A 28 -21.84 -16.59 -18.35
C PRO A 28 -20.91 -15.65 -17.60
N MET A 29 -19.59 -15.89 -17.65
CA MET A 29 -18.56 -14.97 -17.18
C MET A 29 -18.89 -13.57 -17.72
N GLN A 30 -19.41 -12.69 -16.85
CA GLN A 30 -19.67 -11.32 -17.23
C GLN A 30 -18.32 -10.68 -17.51
N SER A 31 -18.11 -10.32 -18.79
CA SER A 31 -16.92 -9.57 -19.20
C SER A 31 -16.88 -8.28 -18.37
N PRO A 32 -15.85 -8.03 -17.55
CA PRO A 32 -15.86 -6.96 -16.56
C PRO A 32 -15.72 -5.54 -17.15
N TYR A 33 -15.78 -5.38 -18.48
CA TYR A 33 -15.42 -4.12 -19.12
C TYR A 33 -16.56 -3.46 -19.90
N PRO A 34 -16.84 -2.16 -19.65
CA PRO A 34 -17.65 -1.35 -20.55
C PRO A 34 -16.83 -1.05 -21.82
N GLY A 35 -17.02 -1.87 -22.86
CA GLY A 35 -16.48 -1.63 -24.20
C GLY A 35 -17.54 -1.03 -25.12
N TYR A 36 -17.11 -0.30 -26.15
CA TYR A 36 -18.01 0.05 -27.27
C TYR A 36 -18.60 -1.25 -27.86
N PRO A 37 -19.89 -1.29 -28.21
CA PRO A 37 -20.45 -2.47 -28.87
C PRO A 37 -19.65 -2.80 -30.13
N GLY A 38 -19.18 -4.04 -30.26
CA GLY A 38 -18.47 -4.51 -31.46
C GLY A 38 -16.94 -4.38 -31.45
N VAL A 39 -16.31 -3.90 -30.38
CA VAL A 39 -14.84 -3.99 -30.21
C VAL A 39 -14.45 -5.20 -29.38
N VAL A 40 -13.50 -5.98 -29.91
CA VAL A 40 -12.76 -6.97 -29.12
C VAL A 40 -11.79 -6.21 -28.23
N TYR A 41 -11.95 -6.34 -26.92
CA TYR A 41 -11.04 -5.74 -25.95
C TYR A 41 -9.62 -6.30 -26.14
N LYS A 42 -8.70 -5.48 -26.62
CA LYS A 42 -7.28 -5.81 -26.79
C LYS A 42 -6.50 -5.24 -25.62
N TYR A 43 -6.65 -5.85 -24.46
CA TYR A 43 -5.85 -5.52 -23.30
C TYR A 43 -4.67 -6.47 -23.21
N HIS A 44 -3.49 -5.87 -23.14
CA HIS A 44 -2.25 -6.56 -22.87
C HIS A 44 -1.85 -6.19 -21.45
N PRO A 45 -2.24 -7.00 -20.45
CA PRO A 45 -1.80 -6.76 -19.09
C PRO A 45 -0.27 -6.76 -19.03
N THR A 46 0.33 -5.73 -18.45
CA THR A 46 1.72 -5.81 -17.95
C THR A 46 1.81 -6.59 -16.64
N TYR A 47 0.65 -6.89 -16.04
CA TYR A 47 0.45 -7.71 -14.86
C TYR A 47 -0.90 -8.43 -15.01
N GLU A 48 -1.01 -9.74 -14.74
CA GLU A 48 -2.26 -10.49 -14.94
C GLU A 48 -3.41 -9.84 -14.15
N TYR A 49 -4.20 -9.03 -14.85
CA TYR A 49 -5.24 -8.20 -14.25
C TYR A 49 -6.54 -8.98 -14.25
N VAL A 50 -6.85 -9.57 -13.08
CA VAL A 50 -8.22 -9.74 -12.62
C VAL A 50 -8.19 -9.39 -11.14
N SER A 51 -8.94 -8.37 -10.72
CA SER A 51 -8.96 -7.84 -9.34
C SER A 51 -9.15 -8.95 -8.30
N ILE A 52 -9.96 -9.97 -8.61
CA ILE A 52 -10.20 -11.13 -7.74
C ILE A 52 -8.93 -11.97 -7.47
N TYR A 53 -7.98 -12.01 -8.41
CA TYR A 53 -6.69 -12.70 -8.23
C TYR A 53 -5.62 -11.79 -7.62
N ALA A 54 -5.75 -10.47 -7.79
CA ALA A 54 -4.78 -9.49 -7.28
C ALA A 54 -5.05 -9.07 -5.82
N LEU A 55 -6.30 -9.11 -5.35
CA LEU A 55 -6.65 -8.69 -3.99
C LEU A 55 -5.94 -9.51 -2.89
N PRO A 56 -5.84 -10.85 -2.95
CA PRO A 56 -5.11 -11.62 -1.94
C PRO A 56 -3.64 -11.21 -1.82
N GLU A 57 -2.97 -10.98 -2.95
CA GLU A 57 -1.60 -10.48 -2.97
C GLU A 57 -1.52 -9.04 -2.44
N ALA A 58 -2.47 -8.17 -2.80
CA ALA A 58 -2.51 -6.80 -2.32
C ALA A 58 -2.63 -6.75 -0.78
N VAL A 59 -3.43 -7.62 -0.16
CA VAL A 59 -3.56 -7.70 1.30
C VAL A 59 -2.25 -8.14 1.96
N ASP A 60 -1.55 -9.13 1.41
CA ASP A 60 -0.23 -9.56 1.90
C ASP A 60 0.83 -8.44 1.75
N LEU A 61 0.82 -7.75 0.61
CA LEU A 61 1.71 -6.62 0.37
C LEU A 61 1.42 -5.46 1.33
N ILE A 62 0.15 -5.14 1.62
CA ILE A 62 -0.22 -4.12 2.62
C ILE A 62 0.34 -4.48 4.00
N ALA A 63 0.19 -5.74 4.42
CA ALA A 63 0.71 -6.20 5.71
C ALA A 63 2.23 -6.02 5.79
N LYS A 64 2.95 -6.33 4.71
CA LYS A 64 4.40 -6.12 4.60
C LYS A 64 4.76 -4.63 4.61
N SER A 65 4.01 -3.79 3.89
CA SER A 65 4.26 -2.36 3.80
C SER A 65 4.21 -1.67 5.16
N VAL A 66 3.34 -2.10 6.09
CA VAL A 66 3.33 -1.54 7.45
C VAL A 66 4.65 -1.74 8.19
N GLY A 67 5.31 -2.88 7.99
CA GLY A 67 6.66 -3.11 8.51
C GLY A 67 7.70 -2.22 7.84
N SER A 68 7.65 -2.11 6.50
CA SER A 68 8.58 -1.28 5.72
C SER A 68 8.47 0.21 6.09
N GLU A 69 7.28 0.79 6.12
CA GLU A 69 7.06 2.19 6.51
C GLU A 69 7.59 2.49 7.92
N ARG A 70 7.47 1.53 8.84
CA ARG A 70 8.03 1.67 10.18
C ARG A 70 9.56 1.61 10.19
N GLU A 71 10.15 0.77 9.35
CA GLU A 71 11.60 0.72 9.17
C GLU A 71 12.13 2.03 8.58
N ASP A 72 11.46 2.55 7.56
CA ASP A 72 11.80 3.79 6.87
C ASP A 72 11.70 4.99 7.82
N GLU A 73 10.63 5.09 8.63
CA GLU A 73 10.52 6.10 9.70
C GLU A 73 11.74 6.09 10.64
N LEU A 74 12.12 4.91 11.16
CA LEU A 74 13.25 4.76 12.09
C LEU A 74 14.59 5.07 11.41
N PHE A 75 14.73 4.65 10.16
CA PHE A 75 15.92 4.93 9.37
C PHE A 75 16.07 6.42 9.09
N TYR A 76 14.97 7.12 8.79
CA TYR A 76 14.98 8.55 8.50
C TYR A 76 15.16 9.39 9.77
N ASP A 77 14.70 8.92 10.93
CA ASP A 77 15.09 9.49 12.23
C ASP A 77 16.60 9.41 12.46
N TYR A 78 17.24 8.29 12.09
CA TYR A 78 18.69 8.20 12.13
C TYR A 78 19.34 9.18 11.13
N LEU A 79 18.90 9.24 9.87
CA LEU A 79 19.47 10.15 8.88
C LEU A 79 19.34 11.63 9.32
N LEU A 80 18.21 12.01 9.92
CA LEU A 80 18.03 13.34 10.52
C LEU A 80 19.09 13.67 11.58
N SER A 81 19.48 12.68 12.39
CA SER A 81 20.46 12.88 13.46
C SER A 81 21.87 13.21 12.93
N VAL A 82 22.22 12.68 11.76
CA VAL A 82 23.53 12.88 11.12
C VAL A 82 23.52 13.91 9.99
N ALA A 83 22.34 14.33 9.52
CA ALA A 83 22.20 15.27 8.41
C ALA A 83 22.68 16.70 8.77
N PRO A 84 23.29 17.41 7.81
CA PRO A 84 23.56 18.84 7.93
C PRO A 84 22.28 19.63 8.24
N PRO A 85 22.31 20.66 9.11
CA PRO A 85 21.09 21.39 9.51
C PRO A 85 20.23 21.88 8.34
N ALA A 86 20.85 22.38 7.28
CA ALA A 86 20.15 22.90 6.09
C ALA A 86 19.39 21.84 5.27
N GLN A 87 19.62 20.54 5.53
CA GLN A 87 18.99 19.44 4.80
C GLN A 87 17.90 18.74 5.63
N ARG A 88 17.79 19.05 6.93
CA ARG A 88 16.90 18.35 7.85
C ARG A 88 15.43 18.51 7.51
N ASP A 89 15.02 19.69 7.04
CA ASP A 89 13.62 19.96 6.68
C ASP A 89 13.14 19.04 5.55
N VAL A 90 14.04 18.71 4.60
CA VAL A 90 13.73 17.77 3.52
C VAL A 90 13.46 16.38 4.10
N ILE A 91 14.37 15.87 4.94
CA ILE A 91 14.25 14.52 5.51
C ILE A 91 13.07 14.44 6.48
N SER A 92 12.83 15.46 7.30
CA SER A 92 11.70 15.46 8.22
C SER A 92 10.38 15.42 7.48
N SER A 93 10.28 16.14 6.35
CA SER A 93 9.07 16.08 5.52
C SER A 93 8.80 14.71 4.92
N ILE A 94 9.84 13.94 4.57
CA ILE A 94 9.71 12.56 4.07
C ILE A 94 9.26 11.65 5.20
N ARG A 95 9.97 11.66 6.34
CA ARG A 95 9.63 10.86 7.52
C ARG A 95 8.19 11.10 8.01
N ASP A 96 7.72 12.34 7.97
CA ASP A 96 6.37 12.67 8.42
C ASP A 96 5.30 12.12 7.45
N ASP A 97 5.61 12.02 6.15
CA ASP A 97 4.80 11.31 5.16
C ASP A 97 4.84 9.78 5.42
N GLU A 98 5.98 9.16 5.76
CA GLU A 98 6.03 7.71 6.09
C GLU A 98 5.20 7.36 7.33
N ARG A 99 5.18 8.25 8.33
CA ARG A 99 4.29 8.09 9.50
C ARG A 99 2.82 8.09 9.11
N LYS A 100 2.45 8.89 8.10
CA LYS A 100 1.10 8.92 7.53
C LYS A 100 0.84 7.61 6.75
N HIS A 101 1.78 7.16 5.92
CA HIS A 101 1.67 5.93 5.14
C HIS A 101 1.50 4.69 6.04
N PHE A 102 2.30 4.57 7.10
CA PHE A 102 2.16 3.54 8.12
C PHE A 102 0.73 3.44 8.67
N ARG A 103 0.11 4.59 8.99
CA ARG A 103 -1.26 4.64 9.52
C ARG A 103 -2.27 4.24 8.45
N LEU A 104 -2.15 4.79 7.24
CA LEU A 104 -3.05 4.50 6.12
C LEU A 104 -3.02 3.01 5.74
N PHE A 105 -1.86 2.36 5.72
CA PHE A 105 -1.78 0.93 5.46
C PHE A 105 -2.39 0.08 6.58
N LYS A 106 -2.23 0.48 7.84
CA LYS A 106 -2.92 -0.19 8.96
C LYS A 106 -4.43 -0.07 8.87
N GLU A 107 -4.93 1.12 8.59
CA GLU A 107 -6.37 1.39 8.39
C GLU A 107 -6.89 0.55 7.23
N LEU A 108 -6.21 0.56 6.08
CA LEU A 108 -6.61 -0.22 4.92
C LEU A 108 -6.61 -1.73 5.20
N TYR A 109 -5.60 -2.25 5.92
CA TYR A 109 -5.59 -3.65 6.32
C TYR A 109 -6.77 -4.02 7.20
N TRP A 110 -7.10 -3.16 8.18
CA TRP A 110 -8.26 -3.36 9.04
C TRP A 110 -9.56 -3.37 8.23
N GLU A 111 -9.77 -2.39 7.34
CA GLU A 111 -10.95 -2.31 6.48
C GLU A 111 -11.13 -3.55 5.60
N LEU A 112 -10.03 -4.19 5.18
CA LEU A 112 -10.07 -5.36 4.31
C LEU A 112 -10.23 -6.69 5.05
N THR A 113 -9.79 -6.77 6.30
CA THR A 113 -9.65 -8.05 7.02
C THR A 113 -10.43 -8.13 8.32
N GLY A 114 -10.84 -6.99 8.88
CA GLY A 114 -11.42 -6.87 10.22
C GLY A 114 -10.45 -7.23 11.35
N ARG A 115 -9.13 -7.18 11.10
CA ARG A 115 -8.09 -7.58 12.06
C ARG A 115 -6.99 -6.54 12.11
N ASP A 116 -6.39 -6.38 13.29
CA ASP A 116 -5.15 -5.63 13.43
C ASP A 116 -3.99 -6.40 12.81
N ILE A 117 -3.02 -5.66 12.27
CA ILE A 117 -1.76 -6.22 11.80
C ILE A 117 -0.96 -6.71 13.01
N PRO A 118 -0.46 -7.96 13.00
CA PRO A 118 0.44 -8.45 14.04
C PRO A 118 1.66 -7.54 14.18
N PRO A 119 2.16 -7.27 15.39
CA PRO A 119 3.36 -6.47 15.56
C PRO A 119 4.50 -7.05 14.73
N ALA A 120 5.16 -6.18 13.95
CA ALA A 120 6.30 -6.59 13.15
C ALA A 120 7.39 -7.16 14.07
N SER A 121 8.05 -8.22 13.61
CA SER A 121 9.27 -8.73 14.25
C SER A 121 10.29 -7.58 14.37
N GLU A 122 11.01 -7.51 15.49
CA GLU A 122 12.08 -6.52 15.66
C GLU A 122 13.07 -6.64 14.49
N VAL A 123 13.06 -5.64 13.61
CA VAL A 123 14.01 -5.57 12.50
C VAL A 123 15.32 -5.05 13.06
N THR A 124 16.41 -5.80 12.86
CA THR A 124 17.75 -5.35 13.23
C THR A 124 18.18 -4.24 12.29
N PHE A 125 18.06 -3.00 12.76
CA PHE A 125 18.52 -1.82 12.04
C PHE A 125 20.05 -1.83 11.85
N LYS A 126 20.52 -1.93 10.60
CA LYS A 126 21.92 -1.70 10.25
C LYS A 126 22.12 -0.24 9.89
N ARG A 127 23.01 0.44 10.63
CA ARG A 127 23.43 1.81 10.32
C ARG A 127 24.18 1.86 9.00
N PRO A 128 23.91 2.88 8.16
CA PRO A 128 24.68 3.11 6.95
C PRO A 128 26.11 3.54 7.28
N ASP A 129 27.06 3.19 6.43
CA ASP A 129 28.49 3.46 6.61
C ASP A 129 28.81 4.96 6.44
N SER A 130 27.96 5.68 5.69
CA SER A 130 28.06 7.13 5.52
C SER A 130 26.68 7.75 5.27
N TYR A 131 26.61 9.09 5.38
CA TYR A 131 25.38 9.81 5.03
C TYR A 131 25.00 9.65 3.55
N CYS A 132 25.99 9.61 2.64
CA CYS A 132 25.76 9.38 1.22
C CYS A 132 25.25 7.97 0.90
N GLU A 133 25.76 6.94 1.59
CA GLU A 133 25.22 5.59 1.48
C GLU A 133 23.80 5.52 2.05
N GLY A 134 23.55 6.22 3.16
CA GLY A 134 22.21 6.40 3.71
C GLY A 134 21.20 7.02 2.73
N ILE A 135 21.57 8.12 2.07
CA ILE A 135 20.77 8.75 1.01
C ILE A 135 20.52 7.79 -0.15
N SER A 136 21.55 7.05 -0.58
CA SER A 136 21.42 6.10 -1.69
C SER A 136 20.45 4.97 -1.35
N ARG A 137 20.56 4.42 -0.14
CA ARG A 137 19.65 3.38 0.36
C ARG A 137 18.21 3.91 0.43
N ALA A 138 18.01 5.11 0.96
CA ALA A 138 16.69 5.74 1.05
C ALA A 138 16.08 5.93 -0.35
N LEU A 139 16.82 6.52 -1.29
CA LEU A 139 16.39 6.72 -2.67
C LEU A 139 15.87 5.43 -3.34
N PHE A 140 16.66 4.35 -3.28
CA PHE A 140 16.26 3.09 -3.90
C PHE A 140 15.17 2.35 -3.09
N GLY A 141 15.07 2.62 -1.79
CA GLY A 141 13.93 2.23 -0.95
C GLY A 141 12.61 2.80 -1.49
N GLU A 142 12.55 4.12 -1.69
CA GLU A 142 11.34 4.78 -2.20
C GLU A 142 10.95 4.26 -3.60
N LEU A 143 11.94 4.06 -4.48
CA LEU A 143 11.67 3.53 -5.82
C LEU A 143 11.12 2.10 -5.78
N ALA A 144 11.60 1.26 -4.86
CA ALA A 144 11.05 -0.07 -4.63
C ALA A 144 9.64 0.00 -4.01
N ALA A 145 9.37 0.98 -3.14
CA ALA A 145 8.05 1.23 -2.58
C ALA A 145 7.04 1.61 -3.67
N VAL A 146 7.41 2.46 -4.64
CA VAL A 146 6.59 2.78 -5.83
C VAL A 146 6.16 1.52 -6.58
N GLU A 147 7.09 0.60 -6.85
CA GLU A 147 6.77 -0.65 -7.55
C GLU A 147 5.81 -1.52 -6.74
N ARG A 148 6.04 -1.63 -5.43
CA ARG A 148 5.19 -2.40 -4.52
C ARG A 148 3.78 -1.82 -4.46
N TYR A 149 3.64 -0.52 -4.25
CA TYR A 149 2.34 0.12 -4.02
C TYR A 149 1.50 0.20 -5.28
N ARG A 150 2.16 0.27 -6.46
CA ARG A 150 1.49 0.09 -7.74
C ARG A 150 0.88 -1.31 -7.89
N LYS A 151 1.54 -2.37 -7.39
CA LYS A 151 0.95 -3.72 -7.39
C LYS A 151 -0.24 -3.81 -6.44
N ILE A 152 -0.15 -3.20 -5.25
CA ILE A 152 -1.28 -3.13 -4.31
C ILE A 152 -2.50 -2.47 -4.95
N LEU A 153 -2.30 -1.38 -5.69
CA LEU A 153 -3.37 -0.66 -6.41
C LEU A 153 -4.16 -1.56 -7.39
N PHE A 154 -3.55 -2.61 -7.94
CA PHE A 154 -4.24 -3.54 -8.85
C PHE A 154 -5.24 -4.45 -8.15
N GLY A 155 -5.15 -4.60 -6.82
CA GLY A 155 -6.11 -5.35 -6.01
C GLY A 155 -7.42 -4.62 -5.73
N PHE A 156 -7.55 -3.34 -6.10
CA PHE A 156 -8.69 -2.50 -5.70
C PHE A 156 -9.49 -1.93 -6.87
N GLU A 157 -10.81 -2.06 -6.78
CA GLU A 157 -11.77 -1.35 -7.64
C GLU A 157 -12.41 -0.15 -6.94
N PHE A 158 -12.56 -0.23 -5.60
CA PHE A 158 -13.18 0.83 -4.81
C PHE A 158 -12.32 2.10 -4.81
N ILE A 159 -12.88 3.18 -5.35
CA ILE A 159 -12.16 4.44 -5.62
C ILE A 159 -11.51 5.04 -4.37
N PRO A 160 -12.16 5.10 -3.19
CA PRO A 160 -11.50 5.62 -1.99
C PRO A 160 -10.21 4.88 -1.61
N TYR A 161 -10.16 3.56 -1.73
CA TYR A 161 -8.93 2.79 -1.47
C TYR A 161 -7.87 3.06 -2.53
N ARG A 162 -8.29 3.17 -3.80
CA ARG A 162 -7.39 3.56 -4.89
C ARG A 162 -6.80 4.96 -4.66
N ASN A 163 -7.57 5.91 -4.15
CA ASN A 163 -7.11 7.27 -3.85
C ASN A 163 -6.05 7.27 -2.74
N ILE A 164 -6.26 6.51 -1.67
CA ILE A 164 -5.27 6.31 -0.60
C ILE A 164 -3.96 5.79 -1.19
N LEU A 165 -4.01 4.70 -1.96
CA LEU A 165 -2.80 4.14 -2.59
C LEU A 165 -2.15 5.11 -3.56
N THR A 166 -2.96 5.88 -4.29
CA THR A 166 -2.47 6.89 -5.23
C THR A 166 -1.69 7.97 -4.53
N GLU A 167 -2.19 8.48 -3.41
CA GLU A 167 -1.46 9.42 -2.56
C GLU A 167 -0.11 8.83 -2.15
N ILE A 168 -0.12 7.65 -1.52
CA ILE A 168 1.10 6.99 -1.01
C ILE A 168 2.15 6.82 -2.12
N TYR A 169 1.85 6.14 -3.23
CA TYR A 169 2.90 5.87 -4.24
C TYR A 169 3.38 7.15 -4.95
N THR A 170 2.54 8.19 -5.03
CA THR A 170 2.99 9.49 -5.59
C THR A 170 3.84 10.26 -4.60
N ASP A 171 3.59 10.11 -3.30
CA ASP A 171 4.47 10.61 -2.24
C ASP A 171 5.84 9.91 -2.31
N GLU A 172 5.91 8.60 -2.57
CA GLU A 172 7.20 7.93 -2.77
C GLU A 172 8.01 8.46 -3.97
N LEU A 173 7.33 8.81 -5.07
CA LEU A 173 8.00 9.47 -6.21
C LEU A 173 8.54 10.86 -5.83
N LYS A 174 7.78 11.59 -5.00
CA LYS A 174 8.20 12.88 -4.43
C LYS A 174 9.39 12.68 -3.47
N HIS A 175 9.40 11.61 -2.66
CA HIS A 175 10.50 11.27 -1.76
C HIS A 175 11.77 10.93 -2.53
N ALA A 176 11.68 10.07 -3.54
CA ALA A 176 12.80 9.74 -4.43
C ALA A 176 13.38 11.01 -5.09
N SER A 177 12.53 11.95 -5.49
CA SER A 177 12.98 13.24 -6.05
C SER A 177 13.74 14.09 -5.04
N LYS A 178 13.28 14.14 -3.78
CA LYS A 178 13.98 14.82 -2.67
C LYS A 178 15.31 14.14 -2.33
N TRP A 179 15.36 12.82 -2.31
CA TRP A 179 16.61 12.09 -2.09
C TRP A 179 17.62 12.31 -3.21
N ASN A 180 17.18 12.35 -4.48
CA ASN A 180 18.04 12.73 -5.61
C ASN A 180 18.64 14.14 -5.46
N TYR A 181 17.84 15.09 -4.97
CA TYR A 181 18.34 16.43 -4.64
C TYR A 181 19.43 16.39 -3.57
N LEU A 182 19.21 15.66 -2.46
CA LEU A 182 20.21 15.50 -1.40
C LEU A 182 21.46 14.76 -1.88
N PHE A 183 21.32 13.72 -2.69
CA PHE A 183 22.43 12.97 -3.28
C PHE A 183 23.33 13.89 -4.12
N SER A 184 22.71 14.74 -4.95
CA SER A 184 23.40 15.71 -5.79
C SER A 184 24.08 16.80 -4.96
N LEU A 185 23.37 17.35 -3.97
CA LEU A 185 23.86 18.41 -3.09
C LEU A 185 25.10 18.00 -2.29
N ASN A 186 25.14 16.74 -1.84
CA ASN A 186 26.27 16.20 -1.08
C ASN A 186 27.37 15.59 -1.97
N ALA A 187 27.24 15.69 -3.30
CA ALA A 187 28.17 15.11 -4.27
C ALA A 187 28.47 13.61 -4.02
N CYS A 188 27.43 12.84 -3.66
CA CYS A 188 27.55 11.42 -3.29
C CYS A 188 27.96 10.47 -4.43
N HIS A 189 28.26 11.02 -5.61
CA HIS A 189 28.81 10.31 -6.77
C HIS A 189 30.35 10.24 -6.76
N LYS A 190 31.00 10.90 -5.80
CA LYS A 190 32.46 11.01 -5.69
C LYS A 190 33.03 10.04 -4.68
#